data_AF-C0CYE1-F1
#
_entry.id   AF-C0CYE1-F1
#
_cell.length_a   1.000
_cell.length_b   1.000
_cell.length_c   1.000
_cell.angle_alpha   90.00
_cell.angle_beta   90.00
_cell.angle_gamma   90.00
#
_symmetry.space_group_name_H-M   'P 1'
#
loop_
_entity.id
_entity.type
_entity.pdbx_description
1 polymer ?
#
loop_
_entity_poly.entity_id
_entity_poly.type
_entity_poly.pdbx_seq_one_letter_code
_entity_poly.pdbx_strand_id
1 'polypeptide(L)'
;MCGDTDISQAVMQNLRDAGCGRETVEQFREFCRSGERQKQFVLLETHRKCLLGKIHKYEKQIECLDYLVFQMKRAADGTRTRGE
;
A
#
# COMPACT_ATOMS: atom_id res chain seq x y z
N MET A 1 10.87 13.62 -23.03
CA MET A 1 11.59 12.37 -23.35
C MET A 1 10.65 11.18 -23.25
N CYS A 2 10.03 10.78 -24.37
CA CYS A 2 9.81 9.36 -24.70
C CYS A 2 10.32 9.24 -26.13
N GLY A 3 11.53 8.73 -26.25
CA GLY A 3 12.22 8.36 -27.47
C GLY A 3 13.16 7.25 -27.01
N ASP A 4 13.12 6.14 -27.72
CA ASP A 4 13.72 4.83 -27.39
C ASP A 4 12.85 3.89 -26.55
N THR A 5 12.72 2.67 -27.08
CA THR A 5 11.65 1.67 -26.89
C THR A 5 11.75 0.87 -25.59
N ASP A 6 12.48 1.37 -24.58
CA ASP A 6 12.72 0.68 -23.32
C ASP A 6 12.70 1.65 -22.14
N ILE A 7 12.04 1.25 -21.05
CA ILE A 7 12.05 2.03 -19.80
C ILE A 7 13.43 1.90 -19.15
N SER A 8 14.00 3.01 -18.68
CA SER A 8 15.33 2.98 -18.09
C SER A 8 15.38 2.09 -16.84
N GLN A 9 16.56 1.55 -16.54
CA GLN A 9 16.76 0.77 -15.31
C GLN A 9 16.36 1.55 -14.05
N ALA A 10 16.59 2.87 -14.04
CA ALA A 10 16.15 3.74 -12.95
C ALA A 10 14.62 3.73 -12.78
N VAL A 11 13.86 3.81 -13.89
CA VAL A 11 12.39 3.72 -13.83
C VAL A 11 11.94 2.35 -13.36
N MET A 12 12.57 1.26 -13.84
CA MET A 12 12.26 -0.09 -13.36
C MET A 12 12.52 -0.26 -11.87
N GLN A 13 13.62 0.30 -11.36
CA GLN A 13 13.95 0.24 -9.95
C GLN A 13 12.92 1.04 -9.12
N ASN A 14 12.58 2.25 -9.55
CA ASN A 14 11.56 3.07 -8.88
C ASN A 14 10.20 2.35 -8.79
N LEU A 15 9.80 1.63 -9.85
CA LEU A 15 8.56 0.83 -9.81
C LEU A 15 8.66 -0.29 -8.77
N ARG A 16 9.79 -1.00 -8.71
CA ARG A 16 10.03 -2.07 -7.72
C ARG A 16 10.04 -1.53 -6.30
N ASP A 17 10.71 -0.40 -6.08
CA ASP A 17 10.80 0.26 -4.77
C ASP A 17 9.43 0.80 -4.32
N ALA A 18 8.57 1.21 -5.28
CA ALA A 18 7.16 1.53 -5.03
C ALA A 18 6.29 0.29 -4.78
N GLY A 19 6.86 -0.92 -4.76
CA GLY A 19 6.16 -2.17 -4.55
C GLY A 19 5.35 -2.65 -5.75
N CYS A 20 5.62 -2.15 -6.96
CA CYS A 20 5.00 -2.67 -8.17
C CYS A 20 5.56 -4.08 -8.45
N GLY A 21 4.66 -5.05 -8.62
CA GLY A 21 5.04 -6.42 -8.97
C GLY A 21 5.54 -6.55 -10.40
N ARG A 22 6.07 -7.74 -10.75
CA ARG A 22 6.56 -8.03 -12.10
C ARG A 22 5.53 -7.74 -13.18
N GLU A 23 4.28 -8.16 -12.97
CA GLU A 23 3.16 -7.93 -13.89
C GLU A 23 2.90 -6.43 -14.14
N THR A 24 2.86 -5.62 -13.07
CA THR A 24 2.67 -4.16 -13.19
C THR A 24 3.83 -3.50 -13.94
N VAL A 25 5.06 -3.94 -13.70
CA VAL A 25 6.25 -3.43 -14.40
C VAL A 25 6.22 -3.79 -15.88
N GLU A 26 5.81 -5.01 -16.22
CA GLU A 26 5.66 -5.48 -17.60
C GLU A 26 4.56 -4.69 -18.33
N GLN A 27 3.38 -4.52 -17.74
CA GLN A 27 2.30 -3.70 -18.30
C GLN A 27 2.72 -2.24 -18.49
N PHE A 28 3.45 -1.66 -17.52
CA PHE A 28 3.97 -0.30 -17.64
C PHE A 28 4.93 -0.17 -18.82
N ARG A 29 5.78 -1.18 -19.04
CA ARG A 29 6.72 -1.24 -20.16
C ARG A 29 5.98 -1.34 -21.50
N GLU A 30 4.93 -2.16 -21.59
CA GLU A 30 4.11 -2.27 -22.80
C GLU A 30 3.45 -0.96 -23.17
N PHE A 31 2.80 -0.27 -22.21
CA PHE A 31 2.23 1.05 -22.45
C PHE A 31 3.28 2.08 -22.85
N CYS A 32 4.51 1.96 -22.33
CA CYS A 32 5.62 2.81 -22.76
C CYS A 32 5.96 2.59 -24.24
N ARG A 33 6.06 1.34 -24.68
CA ARG A 33 6.37 0.98 -26.08
C ARG A 33 5.28 1.42 -27.04
N SER A 34 4.02 1.37 -26.61
CA SER A 34 2.85 1.80 -27.39
C SER A 34 2.59 3.30 -27.33
N GLY A 35 3.39 4.08 -26.58
CA GLY A 35 3.20 5.53 -26.40
C GLY A 35 1.99 5.92 -25.55
N GLU A 36 1.38 4.96 -24.85
CA GLU A 36 0.13 5.12 -24.09
C GLU A 36 0.38 5.68 -22.69
N ARG A 37 0.94 6.89 -22.59
CA ARG A 37 1.26 7.51 -21.29
C ARG A 37 0.08 7.61 -20.33
N GLN A 38 -1.13 7.86 -20.83
CA GLN A 38 -2.29 7.94 -19.97
C GLN A 38 -2.55 6.63 -19.23
N LYS A 39 -2.35 5.49 -19.91
CA LYS A 39 -2.49 4.17 -19.29
C LYS A 39 -1.39 3.91 -18.25
N GLN A 40 -0.17 4.41 -18.49
CA GLN A 40 0.90 4.36 -17.49
C GLN A 40 0.50 5.11 -16.20
N PHE A 41 -0.06 6.32 -16.31
CA PHE A 41 -0.53 7.07 -15.13
C PHE A 41 -1.68 6.37 -14.40
N VAL A 42 -2.66 5.85 -15.15
CA VAL A 42 -3.80 5.12 -14.56
C VAL A 42 -3.31 3.87 -13.82
N LEU A 43 -2.34 3.15 -14.38
CA LEU A 43 -1.74 1.98 -13.74
C LEU A 43 -1.09 2.33 -12.40
N LEU A 44 -0.29 3.41 -12.36
CA LEU A 44 0.36 3.88 -11.12
C LEU A 44 -0.64 4.36 -10.07
N GLU A 45 -1.66 5.12 -10.47
CA GLU A 45 -2.71 5.59 -9.55
C GLU A 45 -3.51 4.42 -8.97
N THR A 46 -3.72 3.37 -9.77
CA THR A 46 -4.39 2.14 -9.32
C THR A 46 -3.55 1.42 -8.27
N HIS A 47 -2.24 1.28 -8.51
CA HIS A 47 -1.32 0.71 -7.53
C HIS A 47 -1.28 1.52 -6.23
N ARG A 48 -1.22 2.85 -6.33
CA ARG A 48 -1.30 3.75 -5.17
C ARG A 48 -2.58 3.52 -4.35
N LYS A 49 -3.74 3.41 -5.00
CA LYS A 49 -5.02 3.11 -4.32
C LYS A 49 -5.00 1.74 -3.64
N CYS A 50 -4.39 0.74 -4.25
CA CYS A 50 -4.21 -0.58 -3.63
C CYS A 50 -3.37 -0.50 -2.34
N LEU A 51 -2.26 0.23 -2.36
CA LEU A 51 -1.41 0.44 -1.18
C LEU A 51 -2.17 1.14 -0.06
N LEU A 52 -2.90 2.22 -0.37
CA LEU A 52 -3.75 2.93 0.61
C LEU A 52 -4.83 2.00 1.18
N GLY A 53 -5.46 1.18 0.35
CA GLY A 53 -6.44 0.18 0.81
C GLY A 53 -5.84 -0.84 1.80
N LYS A 54 -4.59 -1.26 1.58
CA LYS A 54 -3.87 -2.14 2.53
C LYS A 54 -3.61 -1.43 3.85
N ILE A 55 -3.14 -0.17 3.80
CA ILE A 55 -2.92 0.64 5.02
C ILE A 55 -4.23 0.76 5.80
N HIS A 56 -5.31 1.20 5.17
CA HIS A 56 -6.61 1.32 5.85
C HIS A 56 -7.14 0.00 6.42
N LYS A 57 -6.85 -1.13 5.78
CA LYS A 57 -7.15 -2.44 6.33
C LYS A 57 -6.35 -2.72 7.61
N TYR A 58 -5.04 -2.48 7.58
CA TYR A 58 -4.18 -2.71 8.74
C TYR A 58 -4.48 -1.74 9.88
N GLU A 59 -4.78 -0.47 9.60
CA GLU A 59 -5.22 0.52 10.59
C GLU A 59 -6.46 0.01 11.35
N LYS A 60 -7.48 -0.48 10.64
CA LYS A 60 -8.68 -1.05 11.28
C LYS A 60 -8.39 -2.28 12.13
N GLN A 61 -7.47 -3.13 11.67
CA GLN A 61 -7.06 -4.31 12.44
C GLN A 61 -6.36 -3.93 13.75
N ILE A 62 -5.48 -2.92 13.68
CA ILE A 62 -4.79 -2.38 14.86
C ILE A 62 -5.80 -1.76 15.83
N GLU A 63 -6.73 -0.94 15.34
CA GLU A 63 -7.78 -0.34 16.17
C GLU A 63 -8.61 -1.40 16.93
N CYS A 64 -9.01 -2.47 16.26
CA CYS A 64 -9.72 -3.58 16.91
C CYS A 64 -8.86 -4.28 17.98
N LEU A 65 -7.56 -4.47 17.72
CA LEU A 65 -6.64 -5.08 18.69
C LEU A 65 -6.43 -4.17 19.89
N ASP A 66 -6.25 -2.87 19.69
CA ASP A 66 -6.08 -1.89 20.76
C ASP A 66 -7.31 -1.84 21.66
N TYR A 67 -8.51 -1.86 21.06
CA TYR A 67 -9.76 -1.94 21.81
C TYR A 67 -9.86 -3.21 22.64
N LEU A 68 -9.51 -4.37 22.06
CA LEU A 68 -9.51 -5.65 22.78
C LEU A 68 -8.56 -5.61 23.98
N VAL A 69 -7.33 -5.12 23.78
CA VAL A 69 -6.31 -4.97 24.84
C VAL A 69 -6.79 -4.02 25.93
N PHE A 70 -7.42 -2.90 25.58
CA PHE A 70 -8.00 -1.95 26.52
C PHE A 70 -9.07 -2.60 27.40
N GLN A 71 -9.98 -3.37 26.81
CA GLN A 71 -11.04 -4.08 27.54
C GLN A 71 -10.45 -5.12 28.51
N MET A 72 -9.41 -5.85 28.09
CA MET A 72 -8.71 -6.80 28.96
C MET A 72 -8.03 -6.11 30.15
N LYS A 73 -7.35 -4.98 29.92
CA LYS A 73 -6.73 -4.19 30.99
C LYS A 73 -7.76 -3.67 31.99
N ARG A 74 -8.87 -3.10 31.50
CA ARG A 74 -9.97 -2.64 32.37
C ARG A 74 -10.55 -3.75 33.23
N ALA A 75 -10.71 -4.96 32.68
CA ALA A 75 -11.21 -6.11 33.44
C ALA A 75 -10.22 -6.55 34.53
N ALA A 76 -8.92 -6.48 34.26
CA ALA A 76 -7.89 -6.76 35.24
C ALA A 76 -7.81 -5.67 36.34
N ASP A 77 -7.93 -4.40 35.96
CA ASP A 77 -7.81 -3.25 36.87
C ASP A 77 -9.06 -3.01 37.72
N GLY A 78 -10.24 -3.43 37.26
CA GLY A 78 -11.52 -3.36 37.98
C GLY A 78 -11.61 -4.19 39.26
N THR A 79 -10.57 -4.96 39.59
CA THR A 79 -10.48 -5.72 40.86
C THR A 79 -9.77 -4.97 41.99
N ARG A 80 -9.30 -3.73 41.78
CA ARG A 80 -8.57 -2.94 42.81
C ARG A 80 -9.34 -1.78 43.45
N THR A 81 -10.63 -1.62 43.21
CA THR A 81 -11.47 -0.70 44.01
C THR A 81 -12.53 -1.46 44.79
N ARG A 82 -12.10 -2.07 45.90
CA ARG A 82 -12.95 -2.32 47.07
C ARG A 82 -12.18 -1.84 48.31
N GLY A 83 -12.66 -0.75 48.89
CA GLY A 83 -12.02 0.05 49.95
C GLY A 83 -11.96 1.48 49.42
N GLU A 84 -12.75 2.43 49.91
CA GLU A 84 -13.16 2.70 51.31
C GLU A 84 -14.66 3.00 51.44
#